data_AF-A0A242CFD6-F1
#
_entry.id   AF-A0A242CFD6-F1
#
_cell.length_a   1.000
_cell.length_b   1.000
_cell.length_c   1.000
_cell.angle_alpha   90.00
_cell.angle_beta   90.00
_cell.angle_gamma   90.00
#
_symmetry.space_group_name_H-M   'P 1'
#
loop_
_entity.id
_entity.type
_entity.pdbx_description
1 polymer ?
#
loop_
_entity_poly.entity_id
_entity_poly.type
_entity_poly.pdbx_seq_one_letter_code
_entity_poly.pdbx_strand_id
1 'polypeptide(L)'
;MPKYFKLIDAIDTITTLNVASQKNGATVYNHVRLKPGECHEVGNDQVFIRSLQNMQVERPYSLELVNELSSLGVKYTEKICKSCGGRIKKVSYSVIEFIDE
;
A
#
# COMPACT_ATOMS: atom_id res chain seq x y z
N MET A 1 10.76 14.26 7.02
CA MET A 1 9.84 13.79 5.96
C MET A 1 10.56 12.63 5.30
N PRO A 2 9.85 11.52 5.02
CA PRO A 2 10.47 10.37 4.40
C PRO A 2 11.05 10.76 3.05
N LYS A 3 12.30 10.34 2.81
CA LYS A 3 12.99 10.63 1.55
C LYS A 3 12.59 9.63 0.48
N TYR A 4 12.33 8.39 0.89
CA TYR A 4 12.04 7.29 -0.03
C TYR A 4 10.73 6.57 0.31
N PHE A 5 10.18 5.89 -0.68
CA PHE A 5 9.10 4.94 -0.52
C PHE A 5 9.35 3.69 -1.37
N LYS A 6 8.83 2.55 -0.92
CA LYS A 6 8.88 1.27 -1.64
C LYS A 6 7.61 0.46 -1.40
N LEU A 7 7.43 -0.63 -2.15
CA LEU A 7 6.47 -1.66 -1.76
C LEU A 7 6.90 -2.28 -0.44
N ILE A 8 5.94 -2.61 0.42
CA ILE A 8 6.23 -3.39 1.63
C ILE A 8 6.84 -4.74 1.26
N ASP A 9 7.69 -5.29 2.14
CA ASP A 9 8.43 -6.52 1.85
C ASP A 9 7.54 -7.77 1.70
N ALA A 10 6.27 -7.70 2.14
CA ALA A 10 5.28 -8.75 1.93
C ALA A 10 4.74 -8.82 0.48
N ILE A 11 5.19 -7.93 -0.42
CA ILE A 11 4.78 -7.91 -1.83
C ILE A 11 6.00 -8.21 -2.70
N ASP A 12 6.05 -9.44 -3.20
CA ASP A 12 7.12 -10.00 -4.02
C ASP A 12 6.88 -9.87 -5.54
N THR A 13 5.78 -9.23 -5.93
CA THR A 13 5.38 -9.05 -7.33
C THR A 13 5.31 -7.58 -7.72
N ILE A 14 5.62 -7.31 -9.00
CA ILE A 14 5.53 -5.98 -9.57
C ILE A 14 4.09 -5.49 -9.46
N THR A 15 3.90 -4.32 -8.85
CA THR A 15 2.57 -3.78 -8.54
C THR A 15 2.41 -2.40 -9.18
N THR A 16 1.31 -2.23 -9.92
CA THR A 16 0.90 -0.93 -10.46
C THR A 16 -0.15 -0.31 -9.56
N LEU A 17 0.08 0.90 -9.11
CA LEU A 17 -0.76 1.61 -8.16
C LEU A 17 -1.32 2.89 -8.79
N ASN A 18 -2.62 3.10 -8.66
CA ASN A 18 -3.28 4.32 -9.13
C ASN A 18 -3.04 5.45 -8.12
N VAL A 19 -2.39 6.51 -8.55
CA VAL A 19 -1.98 7.64 -7.72
C VAL A 19 -2.67 8.92 -8.19
N ALA A 20 -2.95 9.82 -7.26
CA ALA A 20 -3.28 11.22 -7.56
C ALA A 20 -2.02 12.09 -7.37
N SER A 21 -1.86 13.12 -8.20
CA SER A 21 -0.73 14.07 -8.12
C SER A 21 -1.18 15.47 -8.52
N GLN A 22 -0.44 16.49 -8.11
CA GLN A 22 -0.63 17.87 -8.56
C GLN A 22 0.19 18.15 -9.81
N LYS A 23 -0.47 18.63 -10.86
CA LYS A 23 0.18 19.06 -12.10
C LYS A 23 -0.48 20.35 -12.59
N ASN A 24 0.31 21.41 -12.72
CA ASN A 24 -0.15 22.73 -13.18
C ASN A 24 -1.37 23.28 -12.40
N GLY A 25 -1.42 23.05 -11.09
CA GLY A 25 -2.51 23.51 -10.22
C GLY A 25 -3.77 22.64 -10.25
N ALA A 26 -3.77 21.52 -10.98
CA ALA A 26 -4.88 20.57 -11.02
C ALA A 26 -4.46 19.18 -10.49
N THR A 27 -5.40 18.49 -9.85
CA THR A 27 -5.22 17.08 -9.48
C THR A 27 -5.35 16.20 -10.73
N VAL A 28 -4.31 15.41 -11.01
CA VAL A 28 -4.27 14.45 -12.11
C VAL A 28 -4.12 13.05 -11.54
N TYR A 29 -4.90 12.11 -12.08
CA TYR A 29 -4.80 10.70 -11.76
C TYR A 29 -3.86 10.00 -12.75
N ASN A 30 -2.93 9.22 -12.21
CA ASN A 30 -1.96 8.47 -12.99
C ASN A 30 -1.68 7.12 -12.30
N HIS A 31 -0.69 6.38 -12.79
CA HIS A 31 -0.24 5.15 -12.19
C HIS A 31 1.28 5.19 -11.95
N VAL A 32 1.71 4.54 -10.87
CA VAL A 32 3.12 4.26 -10.59
C VAL A 32 3.32 2.75 -10.59
N ARG A 33 4.36 2.28 -11.27
CA ARG A 33 4.72 0.87 -11.31
C ARG A 33 5.92 0.66 -10.41
N LEU A 34 5.74 -0.13 -9.36
CA LEU A 34 6.77 -0.37 -8.35
C LEU A 34 7.26 -1.82 -8.45
N LYS A 35 8.57 -2.01 -8.29
CA LYS A 35 9.16 -3.34 -8.16
C LYS A 35 9.43 -3.66 -6.69
N PRO A 36 9.34 -4.92 -6.28
CA PRO A 36 9.74 -5.36 -4.94
C PRO A 36 11.18 -4.94 -4.63
N GLY A 37 11.40 -4.39 -3.44
CA GLY A 37 12.72 -3.95 -2.97
C GLY A 37 13.30 -2.70 -3.63
N GLU A 38 12.61 -2.08 -4.59
CA GLU A 38 13.07 -0.84 -5.25
C GLU A 38 12.60 0.39 -4.46
N CYS A 39 13.56 1.24 -4.07
CA CYS A 39 13.30 2.51 -3.40
C CYS A 39 13.14 3.64 -4.42
N HIS A 40 12.12 4.47 -4.22
CA HIS A 40 11.80 5.61 -5.07
C HIS A 40 11.76 6.89 -4.25
N GLU A 41 12.24 8.00 -4.81
CA GLU A 41 12.18 9.31 -4.14
C GLU A 41 10.73 9.79 -4.02
N VAL A 42 10.36 10.26 -2.82
CA VAL A 42 9.00 10.70 -2.51
C VAL A 42 8.64 12.01 -3.23
N GLY A 43 9.62 12.89 -3.44
CA GLY A 43 9.39 14.24 -3.96
C GLY A 43 8.61 15.15 -2.99
N ASN A 44 8.05 16.24 -3.51
CA ASN A 44 7.41 17.30 -2.70
C ASN A 44 5.89 17.41 -2.89
N ASP A 45 5.30 16.61 -3.77
CA ASP A 45 3.87 16.67 -4.08
C ASP A 45 3.04 16.03 -2.95
N GLN A 46 2.37 16.88 -2.17
CA GLN A 46 1.55 16.44 -1.03
C GLN A 46 0.34 15.60 -1.45
N VAL A 47 -0.22 15.81 -2.65
CA VAL A 47 -1.34 14.99 -3.16
C VAL A 47 -0.84 13.59 -3.49
N PHE A 48 0.34 13.48 -4.08
CA PHE A 48 1.01 12.21 -4.34
C PHE A 48 1.34 11.44 -3.07
N ILE A 49 1.99 12.11 -2.10
CA ILE A 49 2.33 11.52 -0.80
C ILE A 49 1.08 10.98 -0.10
N ARG A 50 0.03 11.80 -0.03
CA ARG A 50 -1.24 11.41 0.60
C ARG A 50 -1.91 10.28 -0.17
N SER A 51 -1.82 10.26 -1.51
CA SER A 51 -2.35 9.18 -2.32
C SER A 51 -1.69 7.85 -1.94
N LEU A 52 -0.36 7.82 -1.82
CA LEU A 52 0.41 6.61 -1.44
C LEU A 52 0.10 6.16 0.00
N GLN A 53 0.04 7.10 0.95
CA GLN A 53 -0.25 6.79 2.37
C GLN A 53 -1.60 6.11 2.58
N ASN A 54 -2.59 6.43 1.74
CA ASN A 54 -3.93 5.85 1.83
C ASN A 54 -4.09 4.54 1.05
N MET A 55 -3.02 4.05 0.40
CA MET A 55 -3.09 2.80 -0.37
C MET A 55 -3.14 1.60 0.55
N GLN A 56 -4.28 0.92 0.47
CA GLN A 56 -4.49 -0.35 1.12
C GLN A 56 -4.95 -1.38 0.12
N VAL A 57 -4.53 -2.62 0.33
CA VAL A 57 -5.07 -3.78 -0.38
C VAL A 57 -5.88 -4.62 0.59
N GLU A 58 -6.98 -5.17 0.08
CA GLU A 58 -7.75 -6.18 0.78
C GLU A 58 -7.55 -7.53 0.11
N ARG A 59 -7.10 -8.52 0.89
CA ARG A 59 -6.99 -9.91 0.45
C ARG A 59 -7.91 -10.80 1.28
N PRO A 60 -8.39 -11.93 0.73
CA PRO A 60 -9.01 -12.96 1.56
C PRO A 60 -8.08 -13.34 2.70
N TYR A 61 -8.63 -13.60 3.87
CA TYR A 61 -7.86 -14.08 5.00
C TYR A 61 -7.25 -15.45 4.70
N SER A 62 -5.95 -15.57 4.92
CA SER A 62 -5.25 -16.84 5.07
C SER A 62 -4.32 -16.74 6.27
N LEU A 63 -4.13 -17.86 6.97
CA LEU A 63 -3.18 -17.90 8.10
C LEU A 63 -1.75 -17.63 7.64
N GLU A 64 -1.41 -18.10 6.44
CA GLU A 64 -0.10 -17.87 5.79
C GLU A 64 0.19 -16.38 5.61
N LEU A 65 -0.73 -15.62 5.01
CA LEU A 65 -0.58 -14.18 4.80
C LEU A 65 -0.47 -13.42 6.13
N VAL A 66 -1.26 -13.82 7.14
CA VAL A 66 -1.19 -13.21 8.46
C VAL A 66 0.15 -13.46 9.14
N ASN A 67 0.67 -14.67 9.06
CA ASN A 67 1.97 -15.02 9.62
C ASN A 67 3.10 -14.27 8.90
N GLU A 68 3.03 -14.13 7.58
CA GLU A 68 3.99 -13.35 6.77
C GLU A 68 3.96 -11.86 7.13
N LEU A 69 2.78 -11.23 7.15
CA LEU A 69 2.65 -9.83 7.54
C LEU A 69 3.17 -9.60 8.97
N SER A 70 2.87 -10.53 9.88
CA SER A 70 3.33 -10.45 11.28
C SER A 70 4.84 -10.63 11.41
N SER A 71 5.45 -11.56 10.67
CA SER A 71 6.90 -11.80 10.72
C SER A 71 7.69 -10.62 10.16
N LEU A 72 7.11 -9.90 9.20
CA LEU A 72 7.65 -8.67 8.61
C LEU A 72 7.29 -7.40 9.41
N GLY A 73 6.57 -7.52 10.53
CA GLY A 73 6.15 -6.36 11.34
C GLY A 73 5.12 -5.45 10.66
N VAL A 74 4.49 -5.90 9.58
CA VAL A 74 3.49 -5.14 8.82
C VAL A 74 2.16 -5.16 9.58
N LYS A 75 1.67 -3.97 9.92
CA LYS A 75 0.35 -3.82 10.55
C LYS A 75 -0.76 -4.10 9.55
N TYR A 76 -1.75 -4.89 9.97
CA TYR A 76 -2.93 -5.20 9.18
C TYR A 76 -4.20 -5.13 10.03
N THR A 77 -5.35 -5.06 9.35
CA THR A 77 -6.68 -5.11 9.97
C THR A 77 -7.47 -6.26 9.39
N GLU A 78 -8.12 -7.04 10.23
CA GLU A 78 -9.04 -8.09 9.81
C GLU A 78 -10.45 -7.54 9.72
N LYS A 79 -11.12 -7.73 8.59
CA LYS A 79 -12.51 -7.32 8.38
C LYS A 79 -13.36 -8.52 8.02
N ILE A 80 -14.52 -8.61 8.66
CA ILE A 80 -15.54 -9.60 8.32
C ILE A 80 -16.51 -8.95 7.34
N CYS A 81 -16.75 -9.58 6.19
CA CYS A 81 -17.67 -9.06 5.20
C CYS A 81 -19.12 -9.18 5.68
N LYS A 82 -19.74 -8.03 5.98
CA LYS A 82 -21.15 -7.96 6.44
C LYS A 82 -22.12 -8.46 5.38
N SER A 83 -21.87 -8.18 4.09
CA SER A 83 -22.76 -8.54 2.99
C SER A 83 -22.88 -10.04 2.73
N CYS A 84 -21.90 -10.84 3.18
CA CYS A 84 -21.94 -12.30 3.05
C CYS A 84 -22.39 -13.02 4.34
N GLY A 85 -22.98 -12.30 5.29
CA GLY A 85 -23.34 -12.85 6.60
C GLY A 85 -22.12 -13.26 7.45
N GLY A 86 -20.96 -12.65 7.19
CA GLY A 86 -19.73 -12.89 7.93
C GLY A 86 -18.93 -14.13 7.56
N ARG A 87 -19.27 -14.80 6.46
CA ARG A 87 -18.56 -16.00 5.97
C ARG A 87 -17.16 -15.71 5.42
N ILE A 88 -16.94 -14.51 4.91
CA ILE A 88 -15.66 -14.11 4.30
C ILE A 88 -14.95 -13.16 5.27
N LYS A 89 -13.76 -13.59 5.69
CA LYS A 89 -12.80 -12.75 6.41
C LYS A 89 -11.78 -12.22 5.41
N LYS A 90 -11.42 -10.95 5.53
CA LYS A 90 -10.41 -10.27 4.73
C LYS A 90 -9.35 -9.68 5.63
N VAL A 91 -8.14 -9.54 5.09
CA VAL A 91 -7.01 -8.84 5.69
C VAL A 91 -6.75 -7.60 4.85
N SER A 92 -6.65 -6.45 5.51
CA SER A 92 -6.41 -5.13 4.91
C SER A 92 -5.07 -4.60 5.43
N TYR A 93 -4.15 -4.25 4.54
CA TYR A 93 -2.82 -3.74 4.92
C TYR A 93 -2.32 -2.68 3.94
N SER A 94 -1.38 -1.85 4.39
CA SER A 94 -0.74 -0.82 3.57
C SER A 94 0.16 -1.46 2.52
N VAL A 95 0.15 -0.89 1.32
CA VAL A 95 0.99 -1.40 0.20
C VAL A 95 2.38 -0.77 0.20
N ILE A 96 2.50 0.42 0.78
CA ILE A 96 3.68 1.27 0.73
C ILE A 96 4.33 1.38 2.11
N GLU A 97 5.65 1.30 2.12
CA GLU A 97 6.49 1.68 3.24
C GLU A 97 7.24 2.97 2.92
N PHE A 98 7.33 3.88 3.90
CA PHE A 98 8.09 5.13 3.80
C PHE A 98 9.37 5.03 4.63
N ILE A 99 10.49 5.51 4.06
CA ILE A 99 11.84 5.37 4.62
C ILE A 99 12.45 6.77 4.80
N ASP A 100 13.00 7.04 5.99
CA ASP A 100 13.49 8.36 6.42
C ASP A 100 14.99 8.62 6.18
N GLU A 101 15.76 7.66 5.62
CA GLU A 101 17.22 7.76 5.36
C GLU A 101 17.70 9.16 5.03
#